data_AF-A0A3D8TWH1-F1
#
_entry.id   AF-A0A3D8TWH1-F1
#
_cell.length_a   1.000
_cell.length_b   1.000
_cell.length_c   1.000
_cell.angle_alpha   90.00
_cell.angle_beta   90.00
_cell.angle_gamma   90.00
#
_symmetry.space_group_name_H-M   'P 1'
#
loop_
_entity.id
_entity.type
_entity.pdbx_description
1 polymer ?
#
loop_
_entity_poly.entity_id
_entity_poly.type
_entity_poly.pdbx_seq_one_letter_code
_entity_poly.pdbx_strand_id
1 'polypeptide(L)' 'GKIVEKKQPNLPEHIVGVISCVNPRCVTTAEPGIKQMFHLVHSERLEYRCDYCDEEAKL' A
#
# COMPACT_ATOMS: atom_id res chain seq x y z
N GLY A 1 -13.79 -29.53 16.20
CA GLY A 1 -12.67 -28.57 16.19
C GLY A 1 -12.99 -27.44 17.15
N LYS A 2 -12.04 -27.02 17.99
CA LYS A 2 -12.20 -25.88 18.91
C LYS A 2 -11.62 -24.65 18.22
N ILE A 3 -12.38 -23.56 18.14
CA ILE A 3 -11.88 -22.26 17.68
C ILE A 3 -11.03 -21.72 18.83
N VAL A 4 -9.71 -21.61 18.59
CA VAL A 4 -8.74 -21.22 19.62
C VAL A 4 -8.51 -19.71 19.68
N GLU A 5 -8.69 -18.98 18.57
CA GLU A 5 -8.52 -17.52 18.53
C GLU A 5 -9.21 -16.89 17.32
N LYS A 6 -9.59 -15.61 17.45
CA LYS A 6 -10.00 -14.73 16.34
C LYS A 6 -9.05 -13.54 16.30
N LYS A 7 -8.15 -13.51 15.32
CA LYS A 7 -7.24 -12.37 15.11
C LYS A 7 -7.94 -11.32 14.25
N GLN A 8 -7.92 -10.08 14.69
CA GLN A 8 -8.29 -8.94 13.86
C GLN A 8 -7.02 -8.46 13.15
N PRO A 9 -7.01 -8.40 11.80
CA PRO A 9 -5.88 -7.84 11.08
C PRO A 9 -5.80 -6.33 11.37
N ASN A 10 -4.63 -5.88 11.82
CA ASN A 10 -4.36 -4.46 11.95
C ASN A 10 -3.97 -3.89 10.60
N LEU A 11 -4.45 -2.68 10.31
CA LEU A 11 -4.09 -1.96 9.10
C LEU A 11 -2.61 -1.54 9.19
N PRO A 12 -1.75 -1.93 8.23
CA PRO A 12 -0.35 -1.56 8.27
C PRO A 12 -0.17 -0.07 7.92
N GLU A 13 0.75 0.62 8.59
CA GLU A 13 1.08 2.01 8.26
C GLU A 13 1.84 2.13 6.94
N HIS A 14 2.59 1.10 6.56
CA HIS A 14 3.33 1.04 5.30
C HIS A 14 3.13 -0.29 4.60
N ILE A 15 2.99 -0.23 3.27
CA ILE A 15 2.80 -1.37 2.40
C ILE A 15 3.88 -1.35 1.32
N VAL A 16 4.54 -2.49 1.11
CA VAL A 16 5.61 -2.62 0.11
C VAL A 16 5.31 -3.76 -0.83
N GLY A 17 5.16 -3.46 -2.13
CA GLY A 17 5.01 -4.46 -3.19
C GLY A 17 3.69 -5.24 -3.18
N VAL A 18 2.67 -4.79 -2.46
CA VAL A 18 1.32 -5.39 -2.47
C VAL A 18 0.41 -4.72 -3.47
N ILE A 19 0.55 -3.40 -3.63
CA ILE A 19 -0.24 -2.56 -4.54
C ILE A 19 0.69 -1.84 -5.52
N SER A 20 0.13 -1.47 -6.67
CA SER A 20 0.89 -0.87 -7.77
C SER A 20 0.50 0.57 -8.02
N CYS A 21 1.48 1.44 -8.29
CA CYS A 21 1.22 2.85 -8.59
C CYS A 21 0.67 2.99 -10.01
N VAL A 22 -0.47 3.67 -10.14
CA VAL A 22 -1.13 3.93 -11.44
C VAL A 22 -0.53 5.12 -12.19
N ASN A 23 0.35 5.90 -11.54
CA ASN A 23 1.01 7.03 -12.15
C ASN A 23 2.02 6.56 -13.20
N PRO A 24 1.80 6.83 -14.51
CA PRO A 24 2.77 6.46 -15.54
C PRO A 24 4.08 7.25 -15.42
N ARG A 25 4.12 8.34 -14.65
CA ARG A 25 5.31 9.17 -14.40
C ARG A 25 6.07 8.77 -13.13
N CYS A 26 5.57 7.83 -12.34
CA CYS A 26 6.28 7.41 -11.13
C CYS A 26 7.51 6.59 -11.47
N VAL A 27 8.62 6.85 -10.77
CA VAL A 27 9.90 6.13 -10.95
C VAL A 27 9.73 4.62 -10.77
N THR A 28 8.88 4.21 -9.81
CA THR A 28 8.60 2.79 -9.56
C THR A 28 7.83 2.09 -10.68
N THR A 29 7.14 2.86 -11.53
CA THR A 29 6.37 2.35 -12.68
C THR A 29 7.21 2.39 -13.95
N ALA A 30 8.09 3.39 -14.08
CA ALA A 30 8.99 3.54 -15.22
C ALA A 30 10.16 2.53 -15.20
N GLU A 31 10.69 2.21 -14.03
CA GLU A 31 11.85 1.32 -13.89
C GLU A 31 11.48 0.00 -13.20
N PRO A 32 11.67 -1.16 -13.87
CA PRO A 32 11.47 -2.45 -13.23
C PRO A 32 12.55 -2.71 -12.17
N GLY A 33 12.16 -3.34 -11.07
CA GLY A 33 13.06 -3.71 -9.97
C GLY A 33 13.03 -2.76 -8.76
N ILE A 34 12.30 -1.65 -8.86
CA ILE A 34 12.04 -0.77 -7.71
C ILE A 34 10.79 -1.27 -6.98
N LYS A 35 10.91 -1.48 -5.66
CA LYS A 35 9.75 -1.86 -4.84
C LYS A 35 8.83 -0.66 -4.68
N GLN A 36 7.56 -0.84 -5.06
CA GLN A 36 6.54 0.19 -4.82
C GLN A 36 6.22 0.23 -3.33
N MET A 37 6.38 1.40 -2.72
CA MET A 37 6.13 1.64 -1.31
C MET A 37 5.00 2.65 -1.18
N PHE A 38 4.11 2.37 -0.23
CA PHE A 38 2.96 3.19 0.07
C PHE A 38 2.83 3.37 1.57
N HIS A 39 2.42 4.55 2.00
CA HIS A 39 2.13 4.85 3.39
C HIS A 39 0.64 5.19 3.57
N LEU A 40 0.12 4.85 4.74
CA LEU A 40 -1.25 5.12 5.13
C LEU A 40 -1.37 6.60 5.53
N VAL A 41 -2.20 7.33 4.79
CA VAL A 41 -2.47 8.75 5.07
C VAL A 41 -3.73 8.91 5.90
N HIS A 42 -4.75 8.09 5.62
CA HIS A 42 -6.01 8.08 6.36
C HIS A 42 -6.46 6.65 6.68
N SER A 43 -6.35 6.26 7.95
CA SER A 43 -6.78 4.95 8.45
C SER A 43 -8.29 4.72 8.33
N GLU A 44 -9.11 5.75 8.52
CA GLU A 44 -10.58 5.65 8.42
C GLU A 44 -11.07 5.46 6.98
N ARG A 45 -10.36 6.06 6.01
CA ARG A 45 -10.69 5.98 4.59
C ARG A 45 -9.90 4.92 3.84
N LEU A 46 -8.96 4.25 4.52
CA LEU A 46 -8.00 3.32 3.92
C LEU A 46 -7.22 3.95 2.76
N GLU A 47 -6.89 5.24 2.89
CA GLU A 47 -6.18 5.99 1.85
C GLU A 47 -4.68 5.75 1.99
N TYR A 48 -4.09 5.14 0.97
CA TYR A 48 -2.65 4.96 0.83
C TYR A 48 -2.11 5.87 -0.26
N ARG A 49 -0.91 6.43 -0.04
CA ARG A 49 -0.21 7.23 -1.04
C ARG A 49 1.17 6.67 -1.33
N CYS A 50 1.58 6.80 -2.58
CA CYS A 50 2.87 6.35 -3.03
C CYS A 50 3.98 7.21 -2.43
N ASP A 51 4.98 6.59 -1.79
CA ASP A 51 6.12 7.28 -1.19
C ASP A 51 6.98 8.05 -2.21
N TYR A 52 6.82 7.78 -3.51
CA TYR A 52 7.65 8.35 -4.57
C TYR A 52 7.00 9.50 -5.33
N CYS A 53 5.69 9.42 -5.58
CA CYS A 53 4.98 10.41 -6.40
C CYS A 53 3.78 11.06 -5.69
N ASP A 54 3.54 10.69 -4.43
CA ASP A 54 2.39 11.11 -3.61
C ASP A 54 1.01 10.80 -4.21
N GLU A 55 0.96 9.98 -5.27
CA GLU A 55 -0.30 9.65 -5.92
C GLU A 55 -1.10 8.64 -5.07
N GLU A 56 -2.42 8.83 -5.04
CA GLU A 56 -3.34 7.95 -4.33
C GLU A 56 -3.31 6.54 -4.93
N ALA A 57 -3.14 5.55 -4.07
CA ALA A 57 -3.22 4.15 -4.45
C ALA A 57 -4.67 3.79 -4.82
N LYS A 58 -4.88 3.31 -6.05
CA LYS A 58 -6.13 2.67 -6.43
C LYS A 58 -6.07 1.20 -5.99
N LEU A 59 -6.81 0.88 -4.92
CA LEU A 59 -7.04 -0.49 -4.45
C LEU A 59 -7.91 -1.30 -5.42
#